data_AF-A0A966Q322-F1
#
_entry.id   AF-A0A966Q322-F1
#
_cell.length_a   1.000
_cell.length_b   1.000
_cell.length_c   1.000
_cell.angle_alpha   90.00
_cell.angle_beta   90.00
_cell.angle_gamma   90.00
#
_symmetry.space_group_name_H-M   'P 1'
#
loop_
_entity.id
_entity.type
_entity.pdbx_description
1 polymer ?
#
loop_
_entity_poly.entity_id
_entity_poly.type
_entity_poly.pdbx_seq_one_letter_code
_entity_poly.pdbx_strand_id
1 'polypeptide(L)'
;MTPKEKASELFDKYYRLFNSFPNYQYVLENLNIIHDEKLYTAKQCALIAVDEILHITSKRESWFNVRGKYNERFVLDQYWVEVKQEICSL
;
A
#
# COMPACT_ATOMS: atom_id res chain seq x y z
N MET A 1 -6.38 -8.69 11.18
CA MET A 1 -5.95 -8.90 9.79
C MET A 1 -4.44 -9.00 9.79
N THR A 2 -3.91 -10.06 9.20
CA THR A 2 -2.47 -10.30 9.09
C THR A 2 -1.83 -9.32 8.09
N PRO A 3 -0.49 -9.14 8.13
CA PRO A 3 0.21 -8.33 7.13
C PRO A 3 -0.06 -8.79 5.69
N LYS A 4 -0.06 -10.11 5.47
CA LYS A 4 -0.34 -10.72 4.17
C LYS A 4 -1.76 -10.42 3.66
N GLU A 5 -2.77 -10.60 4.51
CA GLU A 5 -4.16 -10.27 4.16
C GLU A 5 -4.30 -8.79 3.81
N LYS A 6 -3.62 -7.91 4.55
CA LYS A 6 -3.67 -6.46 4.28
C LYS A 6 -2.92 -6.06 3.02
N ALA A 7 -1.80 -6.71 2.70
CA ALA A 7 -1.09 -6.53 1.44
C ALA A 7 -1.99 -6.88 0.24
N SER A 8 -2.66 -8.03 0.28
CA SER A 8 -3.65 -8.41 -0.74
C SER A 8 -4.81 -7.42 -0.83
N GLU A 9 -5.37 -6.98 0.29
CA GLU A 9 -6.47 -5.99 0.30
C GLU A 9 -6.06 -4.67 -0.37
N LEU A 10 -4.87 -4.16 -0.07
CA LEU A 10 -4.36 -2.92 -0.67
C LEU A 10 -4.12 -3.07 -2.17
N PHE A 11 -3.47 -4.17 -2.57
CA PHE A 11 -3.24 -4.47 -3.97
C PHE A 11 -4.57 -4.55 -4.74
N ASP A 12 -5.52 -5.34 -4.24
CA ASP A 12 -6.85 -5.51 -4.83
C ASP A 12 -7.60 -4.17 -4.95
N LYS A 13 -7.52 -3.32 -3.93
CA LYS A 13 -8.17 -2.01 -3.93
C LYS A 13 -7.68 -1.17 -5.11
N TYR A 14 -6.36 -1.06 -5.29
CA TYR A 14 -5.79 -0.26 -6.39
C TYR A 14 -6.01 -0.94 -7.74
N TYR A 15 -5.89 -2.27 -7.83
CA TYR A 15 -6.18 -3.00 -9.04
C TYR A 15 -7.63 -2.81 -9.53
N ARG A 16 -8.61 -2.92 -8.62
CA ARG A 16 -10.02 -2.66 -8.91
C ARG A 16 -10.26 -1.21 -9.31
N LEU A 17 -9.57 -0.26 -8.65
CA LEU A 17 -9.65 1.15 -8.99
C LEU A 17 -9.27 1.39 -10.47
N PHE A 18 -8.18 0.77 -10.94
CA PHE A 18 -7.79 0.85 -12.36
C PHE A 18 -8.84 0.27 -13.31
N ASN A 19 -9.48 -0.84 -12.94
CA ASN A 19 -10.54 -1.44 -13.75
C ASN A 19 -11.85 -0.63 -13.73
N SER A 20 -12.02 0.27 -12.77
CA SER A 20 -13.20 1.14 -12.69
C SER A 20 -13.10 2.41 -13.54
N PHE A 21 -11.95 2.71 -14.13
CA PHE A 21 -11.77 3.87 -15.01
C PHE A 21 -11.95 3.49 -16.50
N PRO A 22 -13.08 3.83 -17.13
CA PRO A 22 -13.39 3.41 -18.50
C PRO A 22 -12.37 3.92 -19.54
N ASN A 23 -11.80 5.10 -19.32
CA ASN A 23 -10.79 5.67 -20.23
C ASN A 23 -9.43 4.98 -20.12
N TYR A 24 -9.10 4.42 -18.96
CA TYR A 24 -7.82 3.75 -18.73
C TYR A 24 -7.79 2.37 -19.40
N GLN A 25 -8.94 1.69 -19.37
CA GLN A 25 -9.14 0.43 -20.10
C GLN A 25 -8.94 0.62 -21.61
N TYR A 26 -9.53 1.67 -22.20
CA TYR A 26 -9.39 1.98 -23.63
C TYR A 26 -7.94 2.29 -24.03
N VAL A 27 -7.19 3.03 -23.22
CA VAL A 27 -5.77 3.34 -23.50
C VAL A 27 -4.89 2.09 -23.45
N LEU A 28 -5.07 1.24 -22.44
CA LEU A 28 -4.27 0.03 -22.27
C LEU A 28 -4.59 -1.03 -23.33
N GLU A 29 -5.88 -1.22 -23.66
CA GLU A 29 -6.35 -2.15 -24.69
C GLU A 29 -5.81 -1.80 -26.08
N ASN A 30 -5.73 -0.49 -26.41
CA ASN A 30 -5.20 -0.02 -27.69
C ASN A 30 -3.66 -0.02 -27.76
N LEU A 31 -2.97 0.00 -26.62
CA LEU A 31 -1.50 -0.03 -26.57
C LEU A 31 -0.93 -1.46 -26.48
N ASN A 32 -1.79 -2.49 -26.34
CA ASN A 32 -1.39 -3.88 -26.10
C ASN A 32 -0.59 -4.06 -24.78
N ILE A 33 -0.75 -3.13 -23.84
CA ILE A 33 -0.08 -3.13 -22.54
C ILE A 33 -1.11 -3.39 -21.44
N ILE A 34 -1.66 -4.60 -21.37
CA ILE A 34 -3.00 -4.72 -20.76
C ILE A 34 -2.96 -5.28 -19.34
N HIS A 35 -1.99 -6.12 -18.99
CA HIS A 35 -1.99 -6.81 -17.70
C HIS A 35 -0.81 -6.43 -16.79
N ASP A 36 0.42 -6.46 -17.30
CA ASP A 36 1.61 -6.26 -16.48
C ASP A 36 1.72 -4.83 -15.93
N GLU A 37 1.33 -3.82 -16.72
CA GLU A 37 1.33 -2.44 -16.23
C GLU A 37 0.25 -2.17 -15.18
N LYS A 38 -0.94 -2.78 -15.29
CA LYS A 38 -1.98 -2.65 -14.27
C LYS A 38 -1.54 -3.26 -12.95
N LEU A 39 -0.95 -4.47 -13.01
CA LEU A 39 -0.41 -5.16 -11.84
C LEU A 39 0.74 -4.35 -11.23
N TYR A 40 1.68 -3.88 -12.06
CA TYR A 40 2.78 -3.05 -11.63
C TYR A 40 2.29 -1.76 -10.96
N THR A 41 1.36 -1.05 -11.59
CA THR A 41 0.85 0.22 -11.07
C THR A 41 0.08 0.01 -9.77
N ALA A 42 -0.76 -1.02 -9.67
CA ALA A 42 -1.44 -1.36 -8.42
C ALA A 42 -0.46 -1.68 -7.29
N LYS A 43 0.60 -2.43 -7.59
CA LYS A 43 1.70 -2.71 -6.65
C LYS A 43 2.41 -1.44 -6.20
N GLN A 44 2.76 -0.54 -7.13
CA GLN A 44 3.39 0.74 -6.80
C GLN A 44 2.48 1.63 -5.93
N CYS A 45 1.19 1.75 -6.26
CA CYS A 45 0.25 2.49 -5.44
C CYS A 45 0.12 1.92 -4.02
N ALA A 46 0.11 0.59 -3.88
CA ALA A 46 0.08 -0.06 -2.58
C ALA A 46 1.36 0.23 -1.77
N LEU A 47 2.54 0.17 -2.42
CA LEU A 47 3.82 0.50 -1.77
C LEU A 47 3.88 1.96 -1.32
N ILE A 48 3.48 2.90 -2.17
CA ILE A 48 3.44 4.34 -1.84
C ILE A 48 2.54 4.58 -0.64
N ALA A 49 1.34 4.00 -0.61
CA ALA A 49 0.41 4.18 0.50
C ALA A 49 0.99 3.67 1.83
N VAL A 50 1.70 2.54 1.82
CA VAL A 50 2.37 2.03 3.02
C VAL A 50 3.54 2.92 3.44
N ASP A 51 4.31 3.42 2.48
CA ASP A 51 5.40 4.37 2.76
C ASP A 51 4.89 5.70 3.33
N GLU A 52 3.76 6.20 2.85
CA GLU A 52 3.12 7.39 3.41
C GLU A 52 2.68 7.15 4.86
N ILE A 53 2.14 5.98 5.17
CA ILE A 53 1.77 5.61 6.55
C ILE A 53 3.01 5.59 7.45
N LEU A 54 4.08 4.89 7.04
CA LEU A 54 5.34 4.80 7.77
C LEU A 54 6.01 6.18 7.95
N HIS A 55 5.87 7.06 6.95
CA HIS A 55 6.38 8.42 7.01
C HIS A 55 5.59 9.30 7.97
N ILE A 56 4.26 9.16 8.01
CA ILE A 56 3.41 9.88 8.95
C ILE A 56 3.66 9.39 10.37
N THR A 57 3.84 8.07 10.58
CA THR A 57 4.12 7.52 11.91
C THR A 57 5.50 7.96 12.42
N SER A 58 6.53 7.99 11.56
CA SER A 58 7.87 8.50 11.92
C SER A 58 7.87 9.99 12.25
N LYS A 59 7.18 10.84 11.47
CA LYS A 59 7.13 12.29 11.73
C LYS A 59 6.30 12.72 12.94
N ARG A 60 5.41 11.86 13.46
CA ARG A 60 4.59 12.16 14.66
C ARG A 60 5.35 12.14 15.98
N GLU A 61 6.67 11.93 15.97
CA GLU A 61 7.57 12.01 17.13
C GLU A 61 7.40 13.29 17.97
N SER A 62 6.99 14.40 17.36
CA SER A 62 6.84 15.68 18.07
C SER A 62 5.57 15.81 18.92
N TRP A 63 4.52 14.99 18.72
CA TRP A 63 3.20 15.23 19.34
C TRP A 63 2.76 14.18 20.38
N PHE A 64 3.37 12.99 20.38
CA PHE A 64 2.91 11.84 21.18
C PHE A 64 3.82 11.44 22.36
N ASN A 65 4.74 12.31 22.80
CA ASN A 65 5.57 12.10 24.00
C ASN A 65 4.79 12.16 25.33
N VAL A 66 3.55 11.69 25.36
CA VAL A 66 2.75 11.53 26.57
C VAL A 66 2.71 10.04 26.92
N ARG A 67 3.55 9.68 27.90
CA ARG A 67 3.57 8.43 28.71
C ARG A 67 2.78 7.24 28.16
N GLY A 68 3.49 6.22 27.66
CA GLY A 68 2.99 4.83 27.60
C GLY A 68 2.72 4.24 26.21
N LYS A 69 2.64 5.04 25.14
CA LYS A 69 2.28 4.55 23.79
C LYS A 69 3.44 4.07 22.90
N TYR A 70 4.66 3.99 23.44
CA TYR A 70 5.84 3.57 22.67
C TYR A 70 5.72 2.12 22.16
N ASN A 71 5.22 1.19 22.99
CA ASN A 71 5.09 -0.22 22.62
C ASN A 71 4.01 -0.44 21.54
N GLU A 72 2.88 0.27 21.61
CA GLU A 72 1.83 0.18 20.59
C GLU A 72 2.31 0.71 19.23
N ARG A 73 3.14 1.76 19.23
CA ARG A 73 3.74 2.31 18.01
C ARG A 73 4.74 1.35 17.38
N PHE A 74 5.64 0.76 18.16
CA PHE A 74 6.61 -0.20 17.65
C PHE A 74 5.90 -1.39 16.96
N VAL A 75 4.82 -1.88 17.56
CA VAL A 75 4.00 -2.96 16.98
C VAL A 75 3.30 -2.51 15.68
N LEU A 76 2.80 -1.27 15.62
CA LEU A 76 2.16 -0.72 14.41
C LEU A 76 3.16 -0.46 13.28
N ASP A 77 4.32 0.13 13.58
CA ASP A 77 5.36 0.38 12.57
C ASP A 77 5.90 -0.95 12.02
N GLN A 78 6.14 -1.94 12.90
CA GLN A 78 6.53 -3.29 12.51
C GLN A 78 5.47 -3.96 11.62
N TYR A 79 4.19 -3.84 11.98
CA TYR A 79 3.09 -4.35 11.16
C TYR A 79 3.12 -3.78 9.73
N TRP A 80 3.29 -2.47 9.57
CA TRP A 80 3.32 -1.84 8.24
C TRP A 80 4.60 -2.16 7.46
N VAL A 81 5.73 -2.36 8.13
CA VAL A 81 6.96 -2.88 7.51
C VAL A 81 6.71 -4.29 6.94
N GLU A 82 6.04 -5.17 7.69
CA GLU A 82 5.68 -6.51 7.21
C GLU A 82 4.70 -6.45 6.03
N VAL A 83 3.69 -5.56 6.08
CA VAL A 83 2.78 -5.35 4.94
C VAL A 83 3.54 -4.92 3.69
N LYS A 84 4.52 -4.03 3.82
CA LYS A 84 5.37 -3.59 2.69
C LYS A 84 6.13 -4.76 2.07
N GLN A 85 6.70 -5.64 2.89
CA GLN A 85 7.44 -6.83 2.44
C GLN A 85 6.53 -7.82 1.71
N GLU A 86 5.32 -8.04 2.22
CA GLU A 86 4.32 -8.88 1.56
C GLU A 86 3.93 -8.30 0.20
N ILE A 87 3.70 -6.98 0.08
CA ILE A 87 3.42 -6.32 -1.22
C ILE A 87 4.59 -6.49 -2.20
N CYS A 88 5.84 -6.36 -1.74
CA CYS A 88 7.02 -6.59 -2.58
C CYS A 88 7.07 -8.02 -3.15
N SER A 89 6.50 -8.99 -2.43
CA SER A 89 6.50 -10.41 -2.77
C SER A 89 5.30 -10.86 -3.61
N LEU A 90 4.28 -9.99 -3.81
CA LEU A 90 3.16 -10.18 -4.76
C LEU A 90 3.62 -10.01 -6.21
#